data_AF-A0A087UKL3-F1
#
_entry.id   AF-A0A087UKL3-F1
#
_cell.length_a   1.000
_cell.length_b   1.000
_cell.length_c   1.000
_cell.angle_alpha   90.00
_cell.angle_beta   90.00
_cell.angle_gamma   90.00
#
_symmetry.space_group_name_H-M   'P 1'
#
loop_
_entity.id
_entity.type
_entity.pdbx_description
1 polymer ?
#
loop_
_entity_poly.entity_id
_entity_poly.type
_entity_poly.pdbx_seq_one_letter_code
_entity_poly.pdbx_strand_id
1 'polypeptide(L)'
;MSGYRRISTCVFLTFIIRDFFLQRTLGDTFMYNQVSTLLPSESAKMHLSSSMENAYTLFLDKNSSQIVYPENCTDGLSNFTQTVLMIILCSSANARPIQLCRNCNEYFSAVQAAYKAMKEQEPDICQTWFFGSDKISIIDVIYNQAWTLWDVNFCQNCYDNYNETEAFFDTAERLNECMVSSNTTTKVNSTCELCHDLYIQLGDTYNKFVFKQEETDVGICMDIVDRMNMTQKLWSRQYKCKVEFDTRIGYGNVTTALVIGLVPLLFYVIAKRVAITEDVKLVRPKRKSMANIPAK
;
A
#
# COMPACT_ATOMS: atom_id res chain seq x y z
N MET A 1 -2.07 5.85 55.41
CA MET A 1 -2.71 5.63 54.10
C MET A 1 -2.30 6.75 53.16
N SER A 2 -1.50 6.43 52.14
CA SER A 2 -1.60 6.96 50.76
C SER A 2 -0.23 6.76 50.09
N GLY A 3 -0.17 5.73 49.24
CA GLY A 3 1.00 5.41 48.44
C GLY A 3 0.99 6.22 47.15
N TYR A 4 1.98 7.10 46.97
CA TYR A 4 2.25 7.72 45.68
C TYR A 4 3.21 6.82 44.90
N ARG A 5 2.65 6.11 43.90
CA ARG A 5 3.42 5.37 42.89
C ARG A 5 4.34 6.35 42.16
N ARG A 6 5.65 6.08 42.19
CA ARG A 6 6.64 6.70 41.30
C ARG A 6 6.29 6.35 39.85
N ILE A 7 5.60 7.25 39.15
CA ILE A 7 5.56 7.20 37.68
C ILE A 7 6.90 7.74 37.21
N SER A 8 7.77 6.82 36.80
CA SER A 8 9.11 7.10 36.31
C SER A 8 9.04 8.03 35.10
N THR A 9 9.75 9.14 35.15
CA THR A 9 9.93 10.11 34.05
C THR A 9 10.44 9.47 32.75
N CYS A 10 11.01 8.27 32.80
CA CYS A 10 11.31 7.47 31.61
C CYS A 10 10.07 7.14 30.77
N VAL A 11 8.90 6.88 31.38
CA VAL A 11 7.73 6.41 30.63
C VAL A 11 7.14 7.52 29.76
N PHE A 12 7.11 8.76 30.26
CA PHE A 12 6.64 9.92 29.49
C PHE A 12 7.59 10.30 28.34
N LEU A 13 8.91 10.23 28.58
CA LEU A 13 9.90 10.45 27.52
C LEU A 13 9.85 9.36 26.45
N THR A 14 9.60 8.10 26.80
CA THR A 14 9.41 7.03 25.82
C THR A 14 8.16 7.22 24.97
N PHE A 15 7.07 7.77 25.51
CA PHE A 15 5.85 8.04 24.72
C PHE A 15 6.08 9.16 23.70
N ILE A 16 6.70 10.28 24.10
CA ILE A 16 6.96 11.40 23.18
C ILE A 16 7.99 11.02 22.09
N ILE A 17 9.03 10.26 22.44
CA ILE A 17 10.01 9.79 21.45
C ILE A 17 9.36 8.78 20.49
N ARG A 18 8.45 7.92 21.00
CA ARG A 18 7.75 6.93 20.18
C ARG A 18 6.77 7.59 19.20
N ASP A 19 6.03 8.61 19.62
CA ASP A 19 5.13 9.34 18.72
C ASP A 19 5.90 10.17 17.67
N PHE A 20 7.02 10.80 18.06
CA PHE A 20 7.87 11.54 17.12
C PHE A 20 8.58 10.64 16.11
N PHE A 21 8.91 9.39 16.47
CA PHE A 21 9.47 8.40 15.54
C PHE A 21 8.40 7.70 14.69
N LEU A 22 7.20 7.44 15.21
CA LEU A 22 6.12 6.79 14.44
C LEU A 22 5.66 7.62 13.25
N GLN A 23 5.66 8.95 13.37
CA GLN A 23 5.30 9.84 12.27
C GLN A 23 6.38 9.91 11.17
N ARG A 24 7.62 9.49 11.47
CA ARG A 24 8.70 9.34 10.47
C ARG A 24 8.70 7.98 9.78
N THR A 25 8.25 6.91 10.45
CA THR A 25 8.38 5.55 9.90
C THR A 25 7.32 5.19 8.85
N LEU A 26 6.19 5.88 8.79
CA LEU A 26 5.17 5.62 7.76
C LEU A 26 5.54 6.15 6.36
N GLY A 27 6.62 6.93 6.24
CA GLY A 27 7.09 7.47 4.96
C GLY A 27 8.19 6.67 4.26
N ASP A 28 8.83 5.72 4.95
CA ASP A 28 10.04 5.05 4.45
C ASP A 28 9.94 3.54 4.58
N THR A 29 9.09 2.89 3.78
CA THR A 29 9.29 1.48 3.45
C THR A 29 8.67 1.13 2.10
N PHE A 30 9.43 1.35 1.02
CA PHE A 30 9.49 0.41 -0.11
C PHE A 30 10.68 0.80 -1.00
N MET A 31 11.84 0.23 -0.67
CA MET A 31 12.99 0.19 -1.57
C MET A 31 12.69 -0.80 -2.70
N TYR A 32 12.32 -0.30 -3.88
CA TYR A 32 12.50 -1.05 -5.12
C TYR A 32 13.58 -0.37 -5.96
N ASN A 33 14.53 -1.21 -6.38
CA ASN A 33 15.69 -0.87 -7.19
C ASN A 33 15.30 -0.17 -8.49
N GLN A 34 16.21 0.72 -8.91
CA GLN A 34 16.19 1.41 -10.19
C GLN A 34 16.11 0.43 -11.36
N VAL A 35 15.11 0.62 -12.22
CA VAL A 35 15.27 0.46 -13.67
C VAL A 35 14.70 1.73 -14.29
N SER A 36 15.61 2.60 -14.74
CA SER A 36 15.29 3.78 -15.51
C SER A 36 14.89 3.39 -16.94
N THR A 37 13.98 4.20 -17.48
CA THR A 37 13.72 4.43 -18.92
C THR A 37 13.16 3.26 -19.73
N LEU A 38 11.85 3.32 -20.01
CA LEU A 38 11.26 3.65 -21.32
C LEU A 38 9.76 3.85 -21.11
N LEU A 39 9.21 5.01 -21.48
CA LEU A 39 7.77 5.21 -21.62
C LEU A 39 7.32 4.48 -22.89
N PRO A 40 6.37 3.54 -22.85
CA PRO A 40 5.60 3.19 -24.03
C PRO A 40 4.34 4.05 -24.07
N SER A 41 4.12 4.64 -25.24
CA SER A 41 2.87 5.25 -25.68
C SER A 41 1.68 4.29 -25.57
N GLU A 42 0.51 4.88 -25.39
CA GLU A 42 -0.84 4.32 -25.48
C GLU A 42 -1.05 3.08 -26.37
N SER A 43 -1.83 2.14 -25.81
CA SER A 43 -2.77 1.26 -26.51
C SER A 43 -2.21 0.28 -27.55
N ALA A 44 -1.32 -0.62 -27.14
CA ALA A 44 -1.14 -1.87 -27.88
C ALA A 44 -2.19 -2.88 -27.41
N LYS A 45 -3.29 -3.06 -28.16
CA LYS A 45 -4.07 -4.31 -28.09
C LYS A 45 -3.12 -5.44 -28.47
N MET A 46 -2.78 -6.27 -27.50
CA MET A 46 -1.83 -7.36 -27.68
C MET A 46 -2.53 -8.50 -28.44
N HIS A 47 -2.46 -8.46 -29.76
CA HIS A 47 -2.67 -9.65 -30.57
C HIS A 47 -1.48 -10.60 -30.36
N LEU A 48 -1.78 -11.88 -30.13
CA LEU A 48 -0.78 -12.94 -30.07
C LEU A 48 0.04 -12.90 -31.37
N SER A 49 1.36 -12.70 -31.28
CA SER A 49 2.18 -12.68 -32.49
C SER A 49 2.12 -14.04 -33.18
N SER A 50 2.20 -14.07 -34.52
CA SER A 50 2.20 -15.31 -35.31
C SER A 50 3.28 -16.31 -34.86
N SER A 51 4.38 -15.82 -34.27
CA SER A 51 5.44 -16.65 -33.68
C SER A 51 4.99 -17.39 -32.41
N MET A 52 4.15 -16.77 -31.58
CA MET A 52 3.62 -17.40 -30.36
C MET A 52 2.48 -18.37 -30.65
N GLU A 53 1.62 -18.08 -31.64
CA GLU A 53 0.62 -19.03 -32.14
C GLU A 53 1.29 -20.30 -32.67
N ASN A 54 2.37 -20.15 -33.44
CA ASN A 54 3.16 -21.27 -33.96
C ASN A 54 3.89 -22.06 -32.87
N ALA A 55 4.31 -21.40 -31.78
CA ALA A 55 4.92 -22.11 -30.64
C ALA A 55 3.87 -22.91 -29.86
N TYR A 56 2.67 -22.34 -29.67
CA TYR A 56 1.56 -23.01 -28.99
C TYR A 56 1.11 -24.28 -29.72
N THR A 57 0.95 -24.20 -31.05
CA THR A 57 0.61 -25.37 -31.88
C THR A 57 1.71 -26.44 -31.85
N LEU A 58 2.98 -26.04 -31.83
CA LEU A 58 4.12 -26.96 -31.70
C LEU A 58 4.20 -27.65 -30.32
N PHE A 59 3.81 -26.96 -29.25
CA PHE A 59 3.74 -27.56 -27.90
C PHE A 59 2.62 -28.59 -27.79
N LEU A 60 1.49 -28.36 -28.44
CA LEU A 60 0.38 -29.33 -28.48
C LEU A 60 0.72 -30.58 -29.30
N ASP A 61 1.48 -30.43 -30.40
CA ASP A 61 1.83 -31.53 -31.30
C ASP A 61 2.94 -32.45 -30.73
N LYS A 62 3.87 -31.91 -29.93
CA LYS A 62 5.06 -32.64 -29.47
C LYS A 62 4.83 -33.67 -28.36
N ASN A 63 3.61 -33.75 -27.81
CA ASN A 63 3.28 -34.61 -26.66
C ASN A 63 2.38 -35.80 -27.03
N SER A 64 2.57 -36.40 -28.22
CA SER A 64 1.76 -37.48 -28.79
C SER A 64 1.87 -38.85 -28.06
N SER A 65 2.17 -38.87 -26.77
CA SER A 65 1.85 -40.01 -25.90
C SER A 65 0.38 -39.88 -25.47
N GLN A 66 -0.54 -40.04 -26.42
CA GLN A 66 -1.91 -39.52 -26.33
C GLN A 66 -2.77 -40.29 -25.31
N ILE A 67 -3.07 -39.64 -24.18
CA ILE A 67 -4.32 -39.86 -23.46
C ILE A 67 -5.39 -39.15 -24.31
N VAL A 68 -6.32 -39.91 -24.89
CA VAL A 68 -7.41 -39.37 -25.71
C VAL A 68 -8.59 -39.06 -24.79
N TYR A 69 -8.85 -37.77 -24.59
CA TYR A 69 -10.01 -37.29 -23.84
C TYR A 69 -11.25 -37.21 -24.75
N PRO A 70 -12.47 -37.17 -24.18
CA PRO A 70 -13.67 -36.83 -24.94
C PRO A 70 -13.51 -35.49 -25.68
N GLU A 71 -14.08 -35.37 -26.87
CA GLU A 71 -13.97 -34.17 -27.74
C GLU A 71 -14.43 -32.90 -27.00
N ASN A 72 -15.58 -32.96 -26.32
CA ASN A 72 -16.12 -31.86 -25.50
C ASN A 72 -15.14 -31.39 -24.40
N CYS A 73 -14.41 -32.33 -23.77
CA CYS A 73 -13.43 -32.01 -22.73
C CYS A 73 -12.14 -31.42 -23.33
N THR A 74 -11.79 -31.81 -24.55
CA THR A 74 -10.62 -31.32 -25.28
C THR A 74 -10.81 -29.87 -25.71
N ASP A 75 -11.99 -29.53 -26.21
CA ASP A 75 -12.35 -28.15 -26.57
C ASP A 75 -12.39 -27.23 -25.35
N GLY A 76 -12.98 -27.70 -24.24
CA GLY A 76 -12.99 -26.98 -22.97
C GLY A 76 -11.57 -26.68 -22.46
N LEU A 77 -10.68 -27.68 -22.48
CA LEU A 77 -9.27 -27.52 -22.10
C LEU A 77 -8.54 -26.54 -23.02
N SER A 78 -8.77 -26.62 -24.33
CA SER A 78 -8.16 -25.72 -25.32
C SER A 78 -8.58 -24.26 -25.06
N ASN A 79 -9.88 -24.02 -24.85
CA ASN A 79 -10.42 -22.71 -24.54
C ASN A 79 -9.89 -22.15 -23.20
N PHE A 80 -9.87 -22.97 -22.14
CA PHE A 80 -9.27 -22.57 -20.87
C PHE A 80 -7.79 -22.22 -21.03
N THR A 81 -7.03 -23.04 -21.75
CA THR A 81 -5.60 -22.78 -21.99
C THR A 81 -5.39 -21.47 -22.76
N GLN A 82 -6.19 -21.22 -23.78
CA GLN A 82 -6.13 -19.98 -24.55
C GLN A 82 -6.44 -18.75 -23.70
N THR A 83 -7.51 -18.79 -22.89
CA THR A 83 -7.87 -17.68 -22.00
C THR A 83 -6.80 -17.42 -20.94
N VAL A 84 -6.21 -18.48 -20.38
CA VAL A 84 -5.08 -18.39 -19.43
C VAL A 84 -3.86 -17.71 -20.07
N LEU A 85 -3.51 -18.07 -21.31
CA LEU A 85 -2.42 -17.42 -22.01
C LEU A 85 -2.68 -15.92 -22.20
N MET A 86 -3.91 -15.54 -22.56
CA MET A 86 -4.27 -14.13 -22.75
C MET A 86 -4.16 -13.32 -21.45
N ILE A 87 -4.61 -13.84 -20.30
CA ILE A 87 -4.45 -13.12 -19.03
C ILE A 87 -2.98 -12.99 -18.63
N ILE A 88 -2.15 -14.02 -18.85
CA ILE A 88 -0.70 -13.95 -18.55
C ILE A 88 -0.03 -12.88 -19.43
N LEU A 89 -0.36 -12.85 -20.72
CA LEU A 89 0.19 -11.88 -21.65
C LEU A 89 -0.24 -10.45 -21.31
N CYS A 90 -1.53 -10.25 -21.04
CA CYS A 90 -2.03 -8.94 -20.62
C CYS A 90 -1.39 -8.49 -19.31
N SER A 91 -1.29 -9.38 -18.32
CA SER A 91 -0.65 -9.08 -17.02
C SER A 91 0.81 -8.68 -17.19
N SER A 92 1.53 -9.38 -18.07
CA SER A 92 2.94 -9.11 -18.35
C SER A 92 3.12 -7.77 -19.07
N ALA A 93 2.26 -7.45 -20.03
CA ALA A 93 2.28 -6.18 -20.76
C ALA A 93 1.95 -4.99 -19.86
N ASN A 94 1.11 -5.20 -18.83
CA ASN A 94 0.65 -4.18 -17.91
C ASN A 94 1.33 -4.28 -16.53
N ALA A 95 2.54 -4.84 -16.47
CA ALA A 95 3.28 -4.99 -15.22
C ALA A 95 3.97 -3.70 -14.76
N ARG A 96 4.27 -2.77 -15.69
CA ARG A 96 4.95 -1.49 -15.41
C ARG A 96 4.54 -0.40 -16.44
N PRO A 97 3.85 0.68 -16.01
CA PRO A 97 3.15 0.82 -14.73
C PRO A 97 2.10 -0.28 -14.55
N ILE A 98 1.74 -0.60 -13.31
CA ILE A 98 0.73 -1.63 -13.04
C ILE A 98 -0.63 -1.12 -13.53
N GLN A 99 -1.19 -1.80 -14.52
CA GLN A 99 -2.52 -1.53 -15.09
C GLN A 99 -3.30 -2.83 -15.29
N LEU A 100 -3.04 -3.81 -14.41
CA LEU A 100 -3.59 -5.15 -14.50
C LEU A 100 -5.12 -5.12 -14.41
N CYS A 101 -5.65 -4.41 -13.42
CA CYS A 101 -7.06 -4.47 -13.10
C CYS A 101 -7.91 -3.82 -14.20
N ARG A 102 -7.49 -2.66 -14.71
CA ARG A 102 -8.21 -1.92 -15.77
C ARG A 102 -8.08 -2.57 -17.14
N ASN A 103 -6.88 -2.99 -17.53
CA ASN A 103 -6.63 -3.43 -18.91
C ASN A 103 -6.87 -4.93 -19.12
N CYS A 104 -6.90 -5.75 -18.07
CA CYS A 104 -6.98 -7.21 -18.19
C CYS A 104 -8.29 -7.83 -17.69
N ASN A 105 -9.32 -7.03 -17.39
CA ASN A 105 -10.60 -7.55 -16.86
C ASN A 105 -11.29 -8.53 -17.79
N GLU A 106 -11.23 -8.26 -19.09
CA GLU A 106 -11.95 -9.05 -20.09
C GLU A 106 -11.35 -10.46 -20.14
N TYR A 107 -10.02 -10.53 -20.15
CA TYR A 107 -9.29 -11.79 -20.12
C TYR A 107 -9.47 -12.53 -18.80
N PHE A 108 -9.51 -11.83 -17.66
CA PHE A 108 -9.81 -12.46 -16.38
C PHE A 108 -11.23 -13.06 -16.35
N SER A 109 -12.22 -12.30 -16.80
CA SER A 109 -13.61 -12.75 -16.92
C SER A 109 -13.74 -13.95 -17.86
N ALA A 110 -12.97 -13.96 -18.96
CA ALA A 110 -12.92 -15.09 -19.89
C ALA A 110 -12.34 -16.35 -19.25
N VAL A 111 -11.28 -16.24 -18.42
CA VAL A 111 -10.74 -17.38 -17.65
C VAL A 111 -11.78 -17.93 -16.68
N GLN A 112 -12.51 -17.06 -15.98
CA GLN A 112 -13.58 -17.50 -15.08
C GLN A 112 -14.69 -18.24 -15.82
N ALA A 113 -15.12 -17.70 -16.97
CA ALA A 113 -16.14 -18.33 -17.80
C ALA A 113 -15.67 -19.69 -18.35
N ALA A 114 -14.43 -19.78 -18.84
CA ALA A 114 -13.88 -21.03 -19.37
C ALA A 114 -13.71 -22.10 -18.27
N TYR A 115 -13.22 -21.71 -17.09
CA TYR A 115 -13.12 -22.60 -15.94
C TYR A 115 -14.50 -23.13 -15.50
N LYS A 116 -15.48 -22.22 -15.39
CA LYS A 116 -16.85 -22.58 -15.03
C LYS A 116 -17.48 -23.53 -16.05
N ALA A 117 -17.31 -23.25 -17.34
CA ALA A 117 -17.77 -24.12 -18.41
C ALA A 117 -17.17 -25.53 -18.30
N MET A 118 -15.84 -25.65 -18.09
CA MET A 118 -15.21 -26.97 -17.89
C MET A 118 -15.75 -27.74 -16.68
N LYS A 119 -16.15 -27.03 -15.63
CA LYS A 119 -16.65 -27.63 -14.39
C LYS A 119 -18.14 -28.00 -14.46
N GLU A 120 -18.93 -27.26 -15.23
CA GLU A 120 -20.40 -27.38 -15.27
C GLU A 120 -20.95 -28.06 -16.53
N GLN A 121 -20.22 -28.06 -17.65
CA GLN A 121 -20.74 -28.49 -18.95
C GLN A 121 -20.94 -30.01 -19.04
N GLU A 122 -20.13 -30.80 -18.33
CA GLU A 122 -20.34 -32.25 -18.11
C GLU A 122 -19.69 -32.67 -16.77
N PRO A 123 -20.39 -32.49 -15.63
CA PRO A 123 -19.80 -32.65 -14.30
C PRO A 123 -19.35 -34.08 -14.00
N ASP A 124 -19.83 -35.10 -14.70
CA ASP A 124 -19.38 -36.47 -14.41
C ASP A 124 -18.15 -36.89 -15.23
N ILE A 125 -18.00 -36.36 -16.45
CA ILE A 125 -16.97 -36.82 -17.38
C ILE A 125 -15.72 -35.91 -17.27
N CYS A 126 -15.81 -34.64 -17.68
CA CYS A 126 -14.64 -33.76 -17.67
C CYS A 126 -14.15 -33.45 -16.25
N GLN A 127 -15.06 -33.41 -15.27
CA GLN A 127 -14.69 -33.22 -13.85
C GLN A 127 -13.81 -34.37 -13.36
N THR A 128 -14.18 -35.61 -13.67
CA THR A 128 -13.40 -36.78 -13.26
C THR A 128 -12.00 -36.70 -13.87
N TRP A 129 -11.89 -36.40 -15.16
CA TRP A 129 -10.59 -36.38 -15.86
C TRP A 129 -9.65 -35.24 -15.42
N PHE A 130 -10.14 -34.01 -15.26
CA PHE A 130 -9.28 -32.84 -14.98
C PHE A 130 -9.26 -32.36 -13.53
N PHE A 131 -10.27 -32.74 -12.73
CA PHE A 131 -10.46 -32.24 -11.37
C PHE A 131 -10.47 -33.36 -10.31
N GLY A 132 -10.80 -34.60 -10.68
CA GLY A 132 -10.93 -35.72 -9.73
C GLY A 132 -9.86 -36.82 -9.84
N SER A 133 -9.10 -36.90 -10.93
CA SER A 133 -8.22 -38.04 -11.21
C SER A 133 -6.81 -37.92 -10.63
N ASP A 134 -6.30 -36.71 -10.47
CA ASP A 134 -4.89 -36.47 -10.12
C ASP A 134 -4.71 -36.01 -8.67
N LYS A 135 -3.53 -36.31 -8.09
CA LYS A 135 -3.12 -35.75 -6.77
C LYS A 135 -3.03 -34.22 -6.78
N ILE A 136 -2.92 -33.62 -7.96
CA ILE A 136 -2.87 -32.18 -8.19
C ILE A 136 -3.79 -31.89 -9.37
N SER A 137 -4.89 -31.16 -9.16
CA SER A 137 -5.65 -30.60 -10.28
C SER A 137 -4.94 -29.35 -10.78
N ILE A 138 -4.18 -29.50 -11.87
CA ILE A 138 -3.42 -28.39 -12.47
C ILE A 138 -4.37 -27.26 -12.90
N ILE A 139 -5.55 -27.60 -13.42
CA ILE A 139 -6.57 -26.62 -13.84
C ILE A 139 -7.05 -25.78 -12.65
N ASP A 140 -7.35 -26.41 -11.50
CA ASP A 140 -7.70 -25.69 -10.28
C ASP A 140 -6.56 -24.79 -9.78
N VAL A 141 -5.32 -25.28 -9.81
CA VAL A 141 -4.15 -24.48 -9.37
C VAL A 141 -3.98 -23.25 -10.26
N ILE A 142 -4.05 -23.39 -11.58
CA ILE A 142 -3.92 -22.28 -12.54
C ILE A 142 -5.05 -21.26 -12.34
N TYR A 143 -6.30 -21.73 -12.26
CA TYR A 143 -7.45 -20.86 -12.01
C TYR A 143 -7.31 -20.11 -10.68
N ASN A 144 -6.95 -20.80 -9.60
CA ASN A 144 -6.75 -20.19 -8.29
C ASN A 144 -5.61 -19.17 -8.30
N GLN A 145 -4.56 -19.38 -9.09
CA GLN A 145 -3.49 -18.41 -9.24
C GLN A 145 -3.97 -17.15 -9.97
N ALA A 146 -4.78 -17.29 -11.03
CA ALA A 146 -5.40 -16.16 -11.72
C ALA A 146 -6.35 -15.41 -10.78
N TRP A 147 -7.19 -16.13 -10.03
CA TRP A 147 -8.09 -15.56 -9.02
C TRP A 147 -7.31 -14.82 -7.94
N THR A 148 -6.28 -15.45 -7.37
CA THR A 148 -5.42 -14.84 -6.36
C THR A 148 -4.80 -13.56 -6.88
N LEU A 149 -4.31 -13.55 -8.12
CA LEU A 149 -3.75 -12.35 -8.76
C LEU A 149 -4.79 -11.22 -8.83
N TRP A 150 -6.06 -11.52 -9.11
CA TRP A 150 -7.14 -10.53 -9.12
C TRP A 150 -7.49 -10.03 -7.72
N ASP A 151 -7.63 -10.95 -6.78
CA ASP A 151 -8.13 -10.71 -5.41
C ASP A 151 -7.13 -9.94 -4.55
N VAL A 152 -5.86 -10.37 -4.50
CA VAL A 152 -4.83 -9.72 -3.67
C VAL A 152 -4.48 -8.31 -4.16
N ASN A 153 -4.78 -8.00 -5.43
CA ASN A 153 -4.60 -6.68 -6.03
C ASN A 153 -5.88 -5.82 -5.94
N PHE A 154 -6.92 -6.32 -5.26
CA PHE A 154 -8.18 -5.61 -5.05
C PHE A 154 -8.80 -5.11 -6.36
N CYS A 155 -8.67 -5.88 -7.45
CA CYS A 155 -9.08 -5.43 -8.77
C CYS A 155 -10.58 -5.18 -8.88
N GLN A 156 -11.41 -5.88 -8.10
CA GLN A 156 -12.85 -5.63 -8.05
C GLN A 156 -13.17 -4.19 -7.61
N ASN A 157 -12.38 -3.61 -6.72
CA ASN A 157 -12.62 -2.27 -6.17
C ASN A 157 -12.41 -1.16 -7.20
N CYS A 158 -11.63 -1.42 -8.25
CA CYS A 158 -11.54 -0.51 -9.40
C CYS A 158 -12.90 -0.35 -10.11
N TYR A 159 -13.75 -1.38 -10.08
CA TYR A 159 -15.04 -1.43 -10.78
C TYR A 159 -16.21 -1.05 -9.89
N ASP A 160 -16.17 -1.41 -8.60
CA ASP A 160 -17.23 -1.06 -7.65
C ASP A 160 -17.40 0.47 -7.50
N ASN A 161 -16.32 1.22 -7.73
CA ASN A 161 -16.31 2.69 -7.74
C ASN A 161 -15.81 3.23 -9.09
N TYR A 162 -16.32 2.68 -10.19
CA TYR A 162 -15.83 2.96 -11.54
C TYR A 162 -15.72 4.46 -11.86
N ASN A 163 -16.74 5.25 -11.50
CA ASN A 163 -16.75 6.69 -11.78
C ASN A 163 -15.62 7.42 -11.06
N GLU A 164 -15.35 7.10 -9.79
CA GLU A 164 -14.24 7.68 -9.05
C GLU A 164 -12.89 7.20 -9.57
N THR A 165 -12.79 5.91 -9.93
CA THR A 165 -11.58 5.34 -10.54
C THR A 165 -11.23 6.06 -11.83
N GLU A 166 -12.19 6.23 -12.75
CA GLU A 166 -11.97 6.96 -14.01
C GLU A 166 -11.60 8.43 -13.76
N ALA A 167 -12.28 9.11 -12.82
CA ALA A 167 -11.95 10.50 -12.48
C ALA A 167 -10.51 10.65 -11.93
N PHE A 168 -10.04 9.67 -11.15
CA PHE A 168 -8.65 9.63 -10.68
C PHE A 168 -7.67 9.47 -11.85
N PHE A 169 -7.93 8.55 -12.79
CA PHE A 169 -7.05 8.32 -13.93
C PHE A 169 -7.04 9.49 -14.92
N ASP A 170 -8.19 10.13 -15.19
CA ASP A 170 -8.27 11.36 -15.97
C ASP A 170 -7.43 12.49 -15.37
N THR A 171 -7.54 12.68 -14.05
CA THR A 171 -6.73 13.69 -13.34
C THR A 171 -5.24 13.35 -13.41
N ALA A 172 -4.88 12.06 -13.29
CA ALA A 172 -3.50 11.60 -13.38
C ALA A 172 -2.91 11.80 -14.78
N GLU A 173 -3.71 11.58 -15.83
CA GLU A 173 -3.32 11.78 -17.22
C GLU A 173 -3.10 13.27 -17.51
N ARG A 174 -4.06 14.13 -17.15
CA ARG A 174 -3.93 15.59 -17.29
C ARG A 174 -2.72 16.14 -16.55
N LEU A 175 -2.42 15.61 -15.36
CA LEU A 175 -1.22 15.96 -14.61
C LEU A 175 0.06 15.53 -15.35
N ASN A 176 0.08 14.31 -15.90
CA ASN A 176 1.21 13.81 -16.66
C ASN A 176 1.46 14.65 -17.93
N GLU A 177 0.40 14.99 -18.67
CA GLU A 177 0.45 15.89 -19.83
C GLU A 177 1.00 17.27 -19.45
N CYS A 178 0.53 17.82 -18.33
CA CYS A 178 1.04 19.07 -17.78
C CYS A 178 2.55 19.00 -17.53
N MET A 179 3.02 17.96 -16.83
CA MET A 179 4.43 17.78 -16.51
C MET A 179 5.31 17.62 -17.75
N VAL A 180 4.83 16.89 -18.76
CA VAL A 180 5.57 16.67 -20.02
C VAL A 180 5.64 17.95 -20.86
N SER A 181 4.51 18.65 -21.01
CA SER A 181 4.43 19.89 -21.80
C SER A 181 5.19 21.06 -21.17
N SER A 182 5.19 21.18 -19.85
CA SER A 182 5.91 22.26 -19.18
C SER A 182 7.42 22.06 -19.17
N ASN A 183 7.90 20.82 -19.20
CA ASN A 183 9.34 20.49 -19.26
C ASN A 183 9.99 20.90 -20.60
N THR A 184 9.24 20.86 -21.71
CA THR A 184 9.75 21.30 -23.01
C THR A 184 9.79 22.83 -23.14
N THR A 185 9.02 23.54 -22.32
CA THR A 185 8.77 24.99 -22.49
C THR A 185 9.39 25.84 -21.38
N THR A 186 9.61 25.29 -20.18
CA THR A 186 9.95 26.06 -18.98
C THR A 186 10.99 25.39 -18.07
N LYS A 187 11.46 26.09 -17.04
CA LYS A 187 12.40 25.52 -16.05
C LYS A 187 11.67 24.55 -15.11
N VAL A 188 12.42 23.65 -14.47
CA VAL A 188 11.86 22.62 -13.57
C VAL A 188 10.99 23.21 -12.43
N ASN A 189 11.37 24.33 -11.82
CA ASN A 189 10.57 24.96 -10.77
C ASN A 189 9.21 25.49 -11.28
N SER A 190 9.16 26.01 -12.51
CA SER A 190 7.89 26.53 -13.08
C SER A 190 6.94 25.41 -13.48
N THR A 191 7.44 24.20 -13.80
CA THR A 191 6.60 23.00 -13.97
C THR A 191 5.83 22.69 -12.69
N CYS A 192 6.52 22.74 -11.54
CA CYS A 192 5.90 22.44 -10.25
C CYS A 192 4.81 23.45 -9.90
N GLU A 193 5.03 24.74 -10.14
CA GLU A 193 4.03 25.78 -9.90
C GLU A 193 2.83 25.64 -10.84
N LEU A 194 3.08 25.38 -12.13
CA LEU A 194 2.03 25.31 -13.14
C LEU A 194 1.15 24.06 -13.00
N CYS A 195 1.74 22.92 -12.63
CA CYS A 195 1.03 21.66 -12.45
C CYS A 195 0.61 21.38 -11.00
N HIS A 196 0.87 22.31 -10.08
CA HIS A 196 0.61 22.14 -8.64
C HIS A 196 -0.84 21.78 -8.35
N ASP A 197 -1.78 22.53 -8.93
CA ASP A 197 -3.21 22.36 -8.65
C ASP A 197 -3.72 20.99 -9.11
N LEU A 198 -3.22 20.49 -10.25
CA LEU A 198 -3.53 19.14 -10.74
C LEU A 198 -2.96 18.06 -9.81
N TYR A 199 -1.76 18.28 -9.26
CA TYR A 199 -1.15 17.36 -8.29
C TYR A 199 -1.95 17.31 -6.99
N ILE A 200 -2.40 18.46 -6.47
CA ILE A 200 -3.28 18.51 -5.30
C ILE A 200 -4.63 17.84 -5.58
N GLN A 201 -5.25 18.14 -6.72
CA GLN A 201 -6.51 17.50 -7.14
C GLN A 201 -6.39 15.97 -7.23
N LEU A 202 -5.26 15.48 -7.74
CA LEU A 202 -4.97 14.04 -7.76
C LEU A 202 -4.83 13.46 -6.33
N GLY A 203 -4.15 14.18 -5.44
CA GLY A 203 -4.07 13.80 -4.02
C GLY A 203 -5.44 13.75 -3.35
N ASP A 204 -6.30 14.74 -3.60
CA ASP A 204 -7.65 14.81 -3.04
C ASP A 204 -8.53 13.67 -3.55
N THR A 205 -8.45 13.32 -4.84
CA THR A 205 -9.15 12.15 -5.38
C THR A 205 -8.61 10.84 -4.82
N TYR A 206 -7.29 10.70 -4.65
CA TYR A 206 -6.68 9.54 -4.00
C TYR A 206 -7.17 9.36 -2.55
N ASN A 207 -7.22 10.46 -1.78
CA ASN A 207 -7.65 10.44 -0.38
C ASN A 207 -9.08 9.91 -0.21
N LYS A 208 -9.96 10.09 -1.21
CA LYS A 208 -11.31 9.49 -1.17
C LYS A 208 -11.26 7.96 -1.08
N PHE A 209 -10.31 7.32 -1.75
CA PHE A 209 -10.13 5.87 -1.65
C PHE A 209 -9.53 5.45 -0.30
N VAL A 210 -8.61 6.26 0.25
CA VAL A 210 -8.03 6.02 1.58
C VAL A 210 -9.10 6.10 2.67
N PHE A 211 -9.95 7.12 2.65
CA PHE A 211 -11.05 7.24 3.62
C PHE A 211 -12.06 6.09 3.49
N LYS A 212 -12.41 5.70 2.25
CA LYS A 212 -13.27 4.52 2.03
C LYS A 212 -12.63 3.24 2.57
N GLN A 213 -11.33 3.07 2.42
CA GLN A 213 -10.60 1.92 2.98
C GLN A 213 -10.68 1.92 4.51
N GLU A 214 -10.49 3.07 5.17
CA GLU A 214 -10.59 3.17 6.63
C GLU A 214 -12.01 2.84 7.15
N GLU A 215 -13.05 3.17 6.39
CA GLU A 215 -14.44 2.90 6.76
C GLU A 215 -14.85 1.43 6.57
N THR A 216 -14.33 0.79 5.51
CA THR A 216 -14.82 -0.52 5.04
C THR A 216 -13.85 -1.68 5.31
N ASP A 217 -12.60 -1.38 5.71
CA ASP A 217 -11.48 -2.34 5.82
C ASP A 217 -11.18 -3.09 4.50
N VAL A 218 -11.62 -2.53 3.37
CA VAL A 218 -11.41 -3.07 2.03
C VAL A 218 -10.22 -2.37 1.37
N GLY A 219 -9.31 -3.14 0.75
CA GLY A 219 -8.10 -2.60 0.14
C GLY A 219 -8.34 -1.68 -1.06
N ILE A 220 -7.38 -0.82 -1.38
CA ILE A 220 -7.44 0.05 -2.57
C ILE A 220 -6.98 -0.74 -3.80
N CYS A 221 -7.64 -0.52 -4.94
CA CYS A 221 -7.23 -1.13 -6.21
C CYS A 221 -5.75 -0.84 -6.53
N MET A 222 -4.98 -1.88 -6.85
CA MET A 222 -3.53 -1.77 -7.00
C MET A 222 -3.12 -0.82 -8.15
N ASP A 223 -3.89 -0.74 -9.23
CA ASP A 223 -3.63 0.19 -10.34
C ASP A 223 -3.64 1.66 -9.86
N ILE A 224 -4.53 2.02 -8.92
CA ILE A 224 -4.61 3.36 -8.34
C ILE A 224 -3.39 3.64 -7.45
N VAL A 225 -3.04 2.67 -6.59
CA VAL A 225 -1.90 2.76 -5.67
C VAL A 225 -0.58 2.90 -6.44
N ASP A 226 -0.36 2.09 -7.48
CA ASP A 226 0.85 2.17 -8.31
C ASP A 226 0.93 3.50 -9.06
N ARG A 227 -0.19 3.96 -9.65
CA ARG A 227 -0.26 5.26 -10.33
C ARG A 227 0.10 6.41 -9.39
N MET A 228 -0.49 6.46 -8.19
CA MET A 228 -0.19 7.52 -7.21
C MET A 228 1.28 7.47 -6.77
N ASN A 229 1.79 6.28 -6.45
CA ASN A 229 3.19 6.09 -6.05
C ASN A 229 4.17 6.51 -7.15
N MET A 230 3.87 6.19 -8.41
CA MET A 230 4.69 6.58 -9.55
C MET A 230 4.65 8.11 -9.73
N THR A 231 3.47 8.72 -9.67
CA THR A 231 3.33 10.19 -9.75
C THR A 231 4.09 10.90 -8.64
N GLN A 232 4.00 10.45 -7.39
CA GLN A 232 4.75 11.03 -6.28
C GLN A 232 6.27 10.91 -6.47
N LYS A 233 6.74 9.77 -7.00
CA LYS A 233 8.17 9.59 -7.35
C LYS A 233 8.60 10.54 -8.47
N LEU A 234 7.78 10.71 -9.51
CA LEU A 234 8.05 11.66 -10.60
C LEU A 234 8.12 13.09 -10.05
N TRP A 235 7.11 13.50 -9.29
CA TRP A 235 7.00 14.82 -8.68
C TRP A 235 8.22 15.16 -7.82
N SER A 236 8.58 14.28 -6.90
CA SER A 236 9.65 14.51 -5.92
C SER A 236 11.06 14.29 -6.48
N ARG A 237 11.29 13.22 -7.25
CA ARG A 237 12.65 12.82 -7.67
C ARG A 237 13.03 13.37 -9.05
N GLN A 238 12.13 13.26 -10.02
CA GLN A 238 12.41 13.67 -11.40
C GLN A 238 12.26 15.18 -11.55
N TYR A 239 11.12 15.73 -11.14
CA TYR A 239 10.84 17.16 -11.22
C TYR A 239 11.32 17.95 -10.01
N LYS A 240 11.82 17.28 -8.95
CA LYS A 240 12.37 17.93 -7.74
C LYS A 240 11.43 19.00 -7.17
N CYS A 241 10.11 18.79 -7.32
CA CYS A 241 9.13 19.70 -6.78
C CYS A 241 9.23 19.65 -5.27
N LYS A 242 9.75 20.74 -4.69
CA LYS A 242 9.93 20.85 -3.25
C LYS A 242 8.56 21.09 -2.63
N VAL A 243 8.20 20.25 -1.66
CA VAL A 243 7.26 20.68 -0.65
C VAL A 243 8.02 21.72 0.17
N GLU A 244 7.75 23.00 -0.08
CA GLU A 244 8.33 24.04 0.76
C GLU A 244 7.84 23.81 2.19
N PHE A 245 8.79 23.63 3.12
CA PHE A 245 8.47 23.62 4.53
C PHE A 245 7.92 25.00 4.86
N ASP A 246 6.62 25.10 5.12
CA ASP A 246 6.03 26.37 5.55
C ASP A 246 6.65 26.77 6.89
N THR A 247 7.61 27.68 6.80
CA THR A 247 8.34 28.20 7.95
C THR A 247 7.41 28.87 8.97
N ARG A 248 6.22 29.34 8.57
CA ARG A 248 5.24 29.92 9.50
C ARG A 248 4.65 28.87 10.43
N ILE A 249 4.28 27.71 9.89
CA ILE A 249 3.68 26.61 10.68
C ILE A 249 4.78 25.81 11.37
N GLY A 250 5.87 25.54 10.66
CA GLY A 250 6.99 24.74 11.13
C GLY A 250 7.71 25.34 12.33
N TYR A 251 7.94 26.66 12.34
CA TYR A 251 8.57 27.33 13.47
C TYR A 251 7.68 27.29 14.73
N GLY A 252 6.37 27.42 14.57
CA GLY A 252 5.40 27.26 15.66
C GLY A 252 5.46 25.86 16.29
N ASN A 253 5.53 24.81 15.48
CA ASN A 253 5.61 23.43 15.97
C ASN A 253 6.94 23.14 16.67
N VAL A 254 8.06 23.65 16.16
CA VAL A 254 9.38 23.48 16.79
C VAL A 254 9.47 24.25 18.11
N THR A 255 8.96 25.49 18.15
CA THR A 255 8.97 26.31 19.37
C THR A 255 8.07 25.74 20.46
N THR A 256 6.87 25.26 20.11
CA THR A 256 5.96 24.62 21.08
C THR A 256 6.56 23.33 21.65
N ALA A 257 7.17 22.47 20.82
CA ALA A 257 7.86 21.27 21.28
C ALA A 257 9.02 21.61 22.25
N LEU A 258 9.80 22.65 21.94
CA LEU A 258 10.90 23.11 22.80
C LEU A 258 10.38 23.64 24.14
N VAL A 259 9.33 24.46 24.14
CA VAL A 259 8.73 24.99 25.38
C VAL A 259 8.18 23.85 26.25
N ILE A 260 7.41 22.94 25.67
CA ILE A 260 6.84 21.79 26.39
C ILE A 260 7.96 20.89 26.93
N GLY A 261 9.03 20.67 26.16
CA GLY A 261 10.19 19.89 26.59
C GLY A 261 10.99 20.53 27.74
N LEU A 262 10.99 21.87 27.84
CA LEU A 262 11.69 22.59 28.92
C LEU A 262 10.89 22.66 30.23
N VAL A 263 9.57 22.52 30.18
CA VAL A 263 8.68 22.60 31.37
C VAL A 263 9.08 21.58 32.46
N PRO A 264 9.31 20.29 32.16
CA PRO A 264 9.74 19.31 33.18
C PRO A 264 11.10 19.64 33.81
N LEU A 265 12.03 20.18 33.03
CA LEU A 265 13.37 20.58 33.54
C LEU A 265 13.26 21.75 34.52
N LEU A 266 12.48 22.76 34.16
CA LEU A 266 12.22 23.91 35.03
C LEU A 266 11.51 23.48 36.31
N PHE A 267 10.49 22.62 36.20
CA PHE A 267 9.80 22.05 37.36
C PHE A 267 10.76 21.36 38.32
N TYR A 268 11.67 20.52 37.81
CA TYR A 268 12.62 19.80 38.65
C TYR A 268 13.65 20.73 39.33
N VAL A 269 14.11 21.76 38.61
CA VAL A 269 15.01 22.78 39.19
C VAL A 269 14.32 23.55 40.29
N ILE A 270 13.07 23.99 40.08
CA ILE A 270 12.29 24.72 41.08
C ILE A 270 12.04 23.84 42.31
N ALA A 271 11.58 22.60 42.11
CA ALA A 271 11.35 21.65 43.20
C ALA A 271 12.62 21.42 44.04
N LYS A 272 13.79 21.28 43.41
CA LYS A 272 15.07 21.15 44.12
C LYS A 272 15.43 22.40 44.93
N ARG A 273 15.18 23.60 44.41
CA ARG A 273 15.49 24.85 45.12
C ARG A 273 14.55 25.08 46.32
N VAL A 274 13.26 24.80 46.16
CA VAL A 274 12.25 24.94 47.23
C VAL A 274 12.44 23.90 48.34
N ALA A 275 12.82 22.66 48.00
CA ALA A 275 13.08 21.62 49.00
C ALA A 275 14.29 21.92 49.91
N ILE A 276 15.30 22.64 49.41
CA ILE A 276 16.49 23.02 50.21
C ILE A 276 16.14 24.09 51.26
N THR A 277 15.12 24.93 51.00
CA THR A 277 14.69 25.97 51.95
C THR A 277 13.88 25.42 53.14
N GLU A 278 13.41 24.17 53.09
CA GLU A 278 12.65 23.53 54.18
C GLU A 278 13.50 22.64 55.11
N ASP A 279 14.78 22.95 55.32
CA ASP A 279 15.51 22.47 56.50
C ASP A 279 14.98 23.17 57.78
N VAL A 280 13.68 23.05 58.02
CA VAL A 280 13.03 23.38 59.29
C VAL A 280 13.65 22.45 60.32
N LYS A 281 14.47 23.03 61.21
CA LYS A 281 15.08 22.36 62.36
C LYS A 281 14.09 21.34 62.94
N LEU A 282 14.38 20.05 62.72
CA LEU A 282 13.68 18.97 63.40
C LEU A 282 13.91 19.16 64.90
N VAL A 283 12.94 19.77 65.59
CA VAL A 283 12.95 19.86 67.05
C VAL A 283 12.90 18.44 67.57
N ARG A 284 14.04 17.93 68.07
CA ARG A 284 14.06 16.62 68.74
C ARG A 284 13.16 16.71 69.97
N PRO A 285 12.13 15.85 70.13
CA PRO A 285 11.36 15.82 71.36
C PRO A 285 12.27 15.40 72.53
N LYS A 286 12.31 16.23 73.58
CA LYS A 286 13.07 15.99 74.81
C LYS A 286 12.40 14.81 75.54
N ARG A 287 13.05 13.65 75.61
CA ARG A 287 12.59 12.51 76.44
C ARG A 287 12.51 12.96 77.90
N LYS A 288 11.33 12.86 78.52
CA LYS A 288 11.21 12.94 79.98
C LYS A 288 11.81 11.66 80.58
N SER A 289 12.84 11.79 81.40
CA SER A 289 13.34 10.70 82.23
C SER A 289 12.34 10.46 83.38
N MET A 290 11.64 9.33 83.35
CA MET A 290 10.98 8.78 84.54
C MET A 290 12.06 8.18 85.45
N ALA A 291 12.25 8.73 86.65
CA ALA A 291 12.89 8.03 87.75
C ALA A 291 12.54 8.70 89.09
N ASN A 292 11.67 8.04 89.85
CA ASN A 292 11.74 7.77 91.29
C ASN A 292 10.38 7.91 91.97
N ILE A 293 9.66 6.78 92.02
CA ILE A 293 8.67 6.48 93.06
C ILE A 293 9.43 5.64 94.10
N PRO A 294 9.69 6.13 95.33
CA PRO A 294 10.23 5.30 96.39
C PRO A 294 9.11 4.43 96.98
N ALA A 295 9.38 3.14 97.12
CA ALA A 295 8.58 2.22 97.89
C ALA A 295 8.96 2.35 99.38
N LYS A 296 8.03 2.83 100.21
CA LYS A 296 7.49 2.18 101.42
C LYS A 296 6.73 3.20 102.26
#